data_AF-A0A8B6G0I9-F1
#
_entry.id   AF-A0A8B6G0I9-F1
#
_cell.length_a   1.000
_cell.length_b   1.000
_cell.length_c   1.000
_cell.angle_alpha   90.00
_cell.angle_beta   90.00
_cell.angle_gamma   90.00
#
_symmetry.space_group_name_H-M   'P 1'
#
loop_
_entity.id
_entity.type
_entity.pdbx_description
1 polymer ?
#
loop_
_entity_poly.entity_id
_entity_poly.type
_entity_poly.pdbx_seq_one_letter_code
_entity_poly.pdbx_strand_id
1 'polypeptide(L)'
;MSYDTGFGASSFGKPPPSSFGAPPPGGQGQVDSEMKSFLEMESQKAQLQQQIHKLNDVCWDLCVDKPREKMDGRTETCLCNCVDRFVDTSLLVAGRFQNLINKHQ
;
A
#
# COMPACT_ATOMS: atom_id res chain seq x y z
N MET A 1 -32.88 27.39 16.93
CA MET A 1 -31.51 26.99 16.58
C MET A 1 -31.53 25.51 16.26
N SER A 2 -31.65 25.16 14.98
CA SER A 2 -31.60 23.78 14.49
C SER A 2 -30.16 23.48 14.12
N TYR A 3 -29.56 22.41 14.63
CA TYR A 3 -28.24 21.96 14.17
C TYR A 3 -28.43 20.98 13.01
N ASP A 4 -27.78 21.32 11.91
CA ASP A 4 -27.63 20.47 10.73
C ASP A 4 -26.44 19.55 10.96
N THR A 5 -26.67 18.25 11.13
CA THR A 5 -25.60 17.24 11.02
C THR A 5 -25.60 16.68 9.60
N GLY A 6 -25.24 17.53 8.64
CA GLY A 6 -24.84 17.11 7.30
C GLY A 6 -23.48 16.44 7.32
N PHE A 7 -23.43 15.17 7.71
CA PHE A 7 -22.28 14.31 7.40
C PHE A 7 -22.36 13.95 5.92
N GLY A 8 -21.77 14.81 5.10
CA GLY A 8 -21.63 14.62 3.67
C GLY A 8 -20.91 13.31 3.37
N ALA A 9 -21.65 12.37 2.78
CA ALA A 9 -21.10 11.17 2.18
C ALA A 9 -20.12 11.55 1.07
N SER A 10 -18.83 11.35 1.30
CA SER A 10 -17.84 11.36 0.22
C SER A 10 -16.71 10.36 0.48
N SER A 11 -16.67 9.36 -0.42
CA SER A 11 -15.47 8.63 -0.86
C SER A 11 -14.73 7.74 0.15
N PHE A 12 -15.37 6.66 0.58
CA PHE A 12 -14.69 5.37 0.72
C PHE A 12 -15.49 4.36 -0.11
N GLY A 13 -14.78 3.61 -0.98
CA GLY A 13 -15.35 2.84 -2.09
C GLY A 13 -16.63 2.08 -1.73
N LYS A 14 -17.65 2.21 -2.59
CA LYS A 14 -18.85 1.39 -2.51
C LYS A 14 -18.41 -0.09 -2.41
N PRO A 15 -18.83 -0.85 -1.38
CA PRO A 15 -18.70 -2.30 -1.44
C PRO A 15 -19.50 -2.79 -2.66
N PRO A 16 -19.05 -3.85 -3.35
CA PRO A 16 -19.80 -4.43 -4.46
C PRO A 16 -21.20 -4.83 -3.96
N PRO A 17 -22.25 -4.73 -4.80
CA PRO A 17 -23.53 -5.33 -4.44
C PRO A 17 -23.29 -6.83 -4.30
N SER A 18 -23.35 -7.31 -3.06
CA SER A 18 -23.50 -8.73 -2.74
C SER A 18 -24.88 -9.19 -3.20
N SER A 19 -25.04 -9.34 -4.52
CA SER A 19 -26.07 -10.18 -5.10
C SER A 19 -25.51 -11.60 -5.13
N PHE A 20 -25.59 -12.28 -3.99
CA PHE A 20 -25.56 -13.73 -3.92
C PHE A 20 -26.83 -14.26 -4.62
N GLY A 21 -26.84 -14.19 -5.95
CA GLY A 21 -27.74 -14.93 -6.82
C GLY A 21 -27.05 -16.22 -7.24
N ALA A 22 -27.73 -17.34 -7.06
CA ALA A 22 -27.22 -18.69 -7.34
C ALA A 22 -26.56 -18.82 -8.73
N PRO A 23 -25.50 -19.66 -8.88
CA PRO A 23 -24.86 -19.86 -10.18
C PRO A 23 -25.73 -20.72 -11.10
N PRO A 24 -25.88 -20.36 -12.39
CA PRO A 24 -26.37 -21.28 -13.41
C PRO A 24 -25.31 -22.35 -13.74
N PRO A 25 -25.70 -23.57 -14.14
CA PRO A 25 -24.75 -24.64 -14.43
C PRO A 25 -24.16 -24.45 -15.83
N GLY A 26 -22.82 -24.37 -15.91
CA GLY A 26 -22.07 -24.53 -17.14
C GLY A 26 -21.74 -23.22 -17.86
N GLY A 27 -20.50 -22.76 -17.69
CA GLY A 27 -19.92 -21.69 -18.49
C GLY A 27 -18.43 -21.60 -18.19
N GLN A 28 -17.62 -22.10 -19.12
CA GLN A 28 -16.19 -22.26 -19.01
C GLN A 28 -15.47 -20.90 -18.91
N GLY A 29 -14.33 -20.92 -18.22
CA GLY A 29 -13.52 -19.76 -17.92
C GLY A 29 -13.17 -18.89 -19.14
N GLN A 30 -13.64 -17.65 -19.08
CA GLN A 30 -12.92 -16.51 -19.63
C GLN A 30 -12.69 -15.57 -18.45
N VAL A 31 -11.43 -15.45 -18.03
CA VAL A 31 -11.05 -14.34 -17.16
C VAL A 31 -11.18 -13.09 -18.01
N ASP A 32 -12.27 -12.35 -17.82
CA ASP A 32 -12.58 -11.12 -18.55
C ASP A 32 -11.38 -10.17 -18.51
N SER A 33 -11.07 -9.51 -19.63
CA SER A 33 -9.92 -8.59 -19.72
C SER A 33 -9.98 -7.48 -18.67
N GLU A 34 -11.19 -7.06 -18.29
CA GLU A 34 -11.44 -6.10 -17.21
C GLU A 34 -11.06 -6.67 -15.84
N MET A 35 -11.37 -7.94 -15.58
CA MET A 35 -10.99 -8.63 -14.34
C MET A 35 -9.47 -8.76 -14.22
N LYS A 36 -8.75 -9.02 -15.32
CA LYS A 36 -7.27 -9.05 -15.31
C LYS A 36 -6.68 -7.70 -14.91
N SER A 37 -7.15 -6.63 -15.53
CA SER A 37 -6.72 -5.26 -15.21
C SER A 37 -7.00 -4.90 -13.74
N PHE A 38 -8.18 -5.26 -13.25
CA PHE A 38 -8.53 -5.07 -11.84
C PHE A 38 -7.59 -5.85 -10.89
N LEU A 39 -7.29 -7.11 -11.21
CA LEU A 39 -6.37 -7.94 -10.41
C LEU A 39 -4.95 -7.37 -10.41
N GLU A 40 -4.46 -6.88 -11.54
CA GLU A 40 -3.14 -6.24 -11.64
C GLU A 40 -3.06 -5.00 -10.75
N MET A 41 -4.07 -4.11 -10.82
CA MET A 41 -4.13 -2.91 -9.99
C MET A 41 -4.19 -3.24 -8.49
N GLU A 42 -5.07 -4.16 -8.08
CA GLU A 42 -5.16 -4.56 -6.67
C GLU A 42 -3.89 -5.27 -6.19
N SER A 43 -3.21 -6.03 -7.06
CA SER A 43 -1.93 -6.66 -6.72
C SER A 43 -0.83 -5.62 -6.44
N GLN A 44 -0.73 -4.57 -7.26
CA GLN A 44 0.24 -3.49 -7.07
C GLN A 44 -0.03 -2.74 -5.77
N LYS A 45 -1.31 -2.47 -5.49
CA LYS A 45 -1.73 -1.84 -4.23
C LYS A 45 -1.36 -2.71 -3.04
N ALA A 46 -1.61 -4.01 -3.09
CA ALA A 46 -1.26 -4.94 -2.02
C ALA A 46 0.27 -4.97 -1.79
N GLN A 47 1.06 -4.98 -2.86
CA GLN A 47 2.53 -4.90 -2.76
C GLN A 47 2.98 -3.60 -2.10
N LEU A 48 2.41 -2.46 -2.48
CA LEU A 48 2.71 -1.17 -1.85
C LEU A 48 2.34 -1.17 -0.36
N GLN A 49 1.18 -1.70 0.01
CA GLN A 49 0.79 -1.82 1.42
C GLN A 49 1.80 -2.67 2.21
N GLN A 50 2.27 -3.78 1.65
CA GLN A 50 3.33 -4.59 2.27
C GLN A 50 4.63 -3.80 2.46
N GLN A 51 5.03 -2.98 1.48
CA GLN A 51 6.21 -2.12 1.61
C GLN A 51 6.01 -1.05 2.69
N ILE A 52 4.82 -0.46 2.80
CA ILE A 52 4.49 0.49 3.87
C ILE A 52 4.59 -0.17 5.24
N HIS A 53 4.04 -1.38 5.41
CA HIS A 53 4.17 -2.13 6.65
C HIS A 53 5.64 -2.40 6.99
N LYS A 54 6.44 -2.79 6.00
CA LYS A 54 7.87 -3.02 6.20
C LYS A 54 8.62 -1.75 6.65
N LEU A 55 8.32 -0.61 6.02
CA LEU A 55 8.88 0.68 6.40
C LEU A 55 8.49 1.07 7.82
N ASN A 56 7.21 0.86 8.17
CA ASN A 56 6.71 1.13 9.51
C ASN A 56 7.48 0.31 10.55
N ASP A 57 7.63 -1.01 10.37
CA ASP A 57 8.35 -1.86 11.32
C ASP A 57 9.80 -1.39 11.50
N VAL A 58 10.52 -1.19 10.40
CA VAL A 58 11.94 -0.81 10.43
C VAL A 58 12.14 0.58 11.03
N CYS A 59 11.38 1.57 10.58
CA CYS A 59 11.55 2.94 11.04
C CYS A 59 11.01 3.14 12.46
N TRP A 60 10.02 2.36 12.88
CA TRP A 60 9.56 2.35 14.26
C TRP A 60 10.68 1.88 15.20
N ASP A 61 11.29 0.74 14.92
CA ASP A 61 12.37 0.17 15.74
C ASP A 61 13.61 1.09 15.82
N LEU A 62 13.89 1.84 14.74
CA LEU A 62 15.04 2.74 14.67
C LEU A 62 14.80 4.10 15.33
N CYS A 63 13.59 4.65 15.21
CA CYS A 63 13.32 6.04 15.58
C CYS A 63 12.48 6.20 16.85
N VAL A 64 11.69 5.19 17.24
CA VAL A 64 10.72 5.30 18.33
C VAL A 64 11.14 4.43 19.51
N ASP A 65 11.74 5.08 20.52
CA ASP A 65 12.25 4.40 21.71
C ASP A 65 11.14 4.16 22.75
N LYS A 66 10.33 5.21 23.04
CA LYS A 66 9.18 5.13 23.94
C LYS A 66 7.98 5.87 23.33
N PRO A 67 6.82 5.22 23.21
CA PRO A 67 5.60 5.90 22.75
C PRO A 67 5.24 7.05 23.70
N ARG A 68 4.97 8.22 23.15
CA ARG A 68 4.49 9.41 23.88
C ARG A 68 3.19 9.88 23.25
N GLU A 69 2.44 10.69 24.00
CA GLU A 69 1.18 11.28 23.53
C GLU A 69 1.35 12.19 22.30
N LYS A 70 2.53 12.79 22.15
CA LYS A 70 2.93 13.57 20.97
C LYS A 70 4.33 13.14 20.53
N MET A 71 4.52 13.00 19.23
CA MET A 71 5.86 12.86 18.67
C MET A 71 6.64 14.17 18.87
N ASP A 72 7.85 14.04 19.40
CA ASP A 72 8.79 15.15 19.47
C ASP A 72 9.47 15.36 18.10
N GLY A 73 9.94 16.58 17.82
CA GLY A 73 10.49 16.92 16.51
C GLY A 73 11.73 16.11 16.10
N ARG A 74 12.47 15.53 17.05
CA ARG A 74 13.59 14.64 16.74
C ARG A 74 13.08 13.31 16.20
N THR A 75 12.05 12.73 16.81
CA THR A 75 11.40 11.50 16.33
C THR A 75 10.78 11.71 14.94
N GLU A 76 10.09 12.82 14.71
CA GLU A 76 9.54 13.17 13.39
C GLU A 76 10.63 13.28 12.33
N THR A 77 11.70 14.03 12.62
CA THR A 77 12.85 14.17 11.71
C THR A 77 13.53 12.82 11.45
N CYS A 78 13.64 11.96 12.46
CA CYS A 78 14.19 10.61 12.29
C CYS A 78 13.34 9.78 11.32
N LEU A 79 12.02 9.78 11.48
CA LEU A 79 11.09 9.01 10.63
C LEU A 79 11.17 9.46 9.17
N CYS A 80 11.18 10.77 8.90
CA CYS A 80 11.36 11.31 7.55
C CYS A 80 12.66 10.80 6.92
N ASN A 81 13.79 10.97 7.63
CA ASN A 81 15.09 10.52 7.14
C ASN A 81 15.16 9.00 6.98
N CYS A 82 14.55 8.23 7.89
CA CYS A 82 14.56 6.78 7.83
C CYS A 82 13.91 6.27 6.54
N VAL A 83 12.72 6.76 6.22
CA VAL A 83 12.00 6.36 5.01
C VAL A 83 12.77 6.77 3.76
N ASP A 84 13.22 8.02 3.67
CA ASP A 84 13.98 8.53 2.53
C ASP A 84 15.25 7.68 2.28
N ARG A 85 16.03 7.42 3.34
CA ARG A 85 17.25 6.61 3.25
C ARG A 85 16.97 5.15 2.92
N PHE A 86 15.88 4.57 3.43
CA PHE A 86 15.51 3.19 3.11
C PHE A 86 15.17 3.04 1.63
N VAL A 87 14.35 3.96 1.09
CA VAL A 87 13.95 3.94 -0.32
C VAL A 87 15.18 4.17 -1.22
N ASP A 88 15.99 5.18 -0.93
CA ASP A 88 17.22 5.48 -1.68
C ASP A 88 18.15 4.27 -1.75
N THR A 89 18.38 3.63 -0.60
CA THR A 89 19.28 2.47 -0.51
C THR A 89 18.69 1.27 -1.24
N SER A 90 17.39 1.02 -1.10
CA SER A 90 16.69 -0.09 -1.77
C SER A 90 16.79 0.03 -3.29
N LEU A 91 16.55 1.24 -3.83
CA LEU A 91 16.66 1.51 -5.27
C LEU A 91 18.11 1.41 -5.76
N LEU A 92 19.08 1.91 -4.99
CA LEU A 92 20.49 1.78 -5.31
C LEU A 92 20.91 0.30 -5.41
N VAL A 93 20.55 -0.50 -4.42
CA VAL A 93 20.88 -1.93 -4.36
C VAL A 93 20.22 -2.68 -5.52
N ALA A 94 18.92 -2.48 -5.75
CA ALA A 94 18.21 -3.09 -6.87
C ALA A 94 18.82 -2.69 -8.23
N GLY A 95 19.14 -1.41 -8.42
CA GLY A 95 19.79 -0.91 -9.63
C GLY A 95 21.17 -1.51 -9.86
N ARG A 96 21.95 -1.76 -8.80
CA ARG A 96 23.24 -2.46 -8.90
C ARG A 96 23.06 -3.90 -9.37
N PHE A 97 22.10 -4.63 -8.79
CA PHE A 97 21.82 -6.00 -9.23
C PHE A 97 21.36 -6.07 -10.69
N GLN A 98 20.47 -5.17 -11.11
CA GLN A 98 20.03 -5.12 -12.51
C GLN A 98 21.21 -4.89 -13.47
N ASN A 99 22.12 -3.98 -13.12
CA ASN A 99 23.32 -3.72 -13.92
C ASN A 99 24.27 -4.92 -14.00
N LEU A 100 24.35 -5.72 -12.94
CA LEU A 100 25.16 -6.95 -12.95
C LEU A 100 24.51 -8.03 -13.82
N ILE A 101 23.20 -8.23 -13.71
CA ILE A 101 22.44 -9.20 -14.52
C ILE A 101 22.57 -8.86 -16.01
N ASN A 102 22.39 -7.59 -16.38
CA ASN A 102 22.48 -7.14 -17.77
C ASN A 102 23.87 -7.32 -18.40
N LYS A 103 24.94 -7.38 -17.58
CA LYS A 103 26.32 -7.61 -18.07
C LYS A 103 26.67 -9.08 -18.29
N HIS A 104 25.88 -9.98 -17.70
CA HIS A 104 26.07 -11.43 -17.81
C HIS A 104 25.13 -12.08 -18.84
N GLN A 105 24.26 -11.31 -19.49
CA GLN A 105 23.57 -11.66 -20.73
C GLN A 105 24.38 -11.18 -21.93
#